data_AF-A0A2V5M3D4-F1
#
_entry.id   AF-A0A2V5M3D4-F1
#
_cell.length_a   1.000
_cell.length_b   1.000
_cell.length_c   1.000
_cell.angle_alpha   90.00
_cell.angle_beta   90.00
_cell.angle_gamma   90.00
#
_symmetry.space_group_name_H-M   'P 1'
#
loop_
_entity.id
_entity.type
_entity.pdbx_description
1 polymer ?
#
loop_
_entity_poly.entity_id
_entity_poly.type
_entity_poly.pdbx_seq_one_letter_code
_entity_poly.pdbx_strand_id
1 'polypeptide(L)'
;MPTPDLARSSSSTVAEILAKLGTDPKTGLNPTQVQERLIKYGANALPEEKKSAVSVLFAYFWGPIPWMIEAAALMALIVGDWGDLTIIVSLLLFNAVLGFWEEHEASNALDALKNSLALKARVL
;
A
#
# COMPACT_ATOMS: atom_id res chain seq x y z
N MET A 1 0.17 -3.62 -19.79
CA MET A 1 -1.24 -3.26 -20.09
C MET A 1 -1.22 -2.09 -21.07
N PRO A 2 -2.00 -2.08 -22.16
CA PRO A 2 -1.98 -0.98 -23.11
C PRO A 2 -2.92 0.14 -22.65
N THR A 3 -2.41 1.04 -21.81
CA THR A 3 -3.03 2.36 -21.63
C THR A 3 -2.96 3.09 -22.96
N PRO A 4 -4.02 3.81 -23.41
CA PRO A 4 -3.88 4.72 -24.54
C PRO A 4 -2.76 5.69 -24.19
N ASP A 5 -1.71 5.74 -25.01
CA ASP A 5 -0.56 6.62 -24.79
C ASP A 5 -1.02 8.09 -24.95
N LEU A 6 -1.50 8.65 -23.85
CA LEU A 6 -1.92 10.04 -23.69
C LEU A 6 -0.78 10.90 -23.13
N ALA A 7 0.42 10.33 -22.90
CA ALA A 7 1.58 11.07 -22.41
C ALA A 7 2.06 12.14 -23.42
N ARG A 8 1.59 12.06 -24.68
CA ARG A 8 1.80 13.06 -25.75
C ARG A 8 0.56 13.93 -26.05
N SER A 9 -0.48 13.88 -25.20
CA SER A 9 -1.77 14.59 -25.42
C SER A 9 -1.71 16.09 -25.17
N SER A 10 -0.62 16.63 -24.60
CA SER A 10 -0.48 18.05 -24.25
C SER A 10 -0.43 18.99 -25.46
N SER A 11 -0.39 18.46 -26.69
CA SER A 11 -0.33 19.23 -27.94
C SER A 11 -1.49 18.97 -28.92
N SER A 12 -2.47 18.13 -28.57
CA SER A 12 -3.61 17.78 -29.45
C SER A 12 -4.83 18.66 -29.18
N THR A 13 -5.64 18.94 -30.21
CA THR A 13 -6.87 19.72 -30.04
C THR A 13 -7.98 18.90 -29.37
N VAL A 14 -8.88 19.56 -28.64
CA VAL A 14 -10.00 18.92 -27.90
C VAL A 14 -10.85 18.03 -28.82
N ALA A 15 -11.09 18.47 -30.07
CA ALA A 15 -11.85 17.72 -31.05
C ALA A 15 -11.18 16.39 -31.45
N GLU A 16 -9.85 16.38 -31.62
CA GLU A 16 -9.09 15.17 -31.96
C GLU A 16 -9.10 14.16 -30.81
N ILE A 17 -9.02 14.66 -29.57
CA ILE A 17 -9.09 13.82 -28.36
C ILE A 17 -10.47 13.20 -28.23
N LEU A 18 -11.55 13.96 -28.40
CA LEU A 18 -12.93 13.45 -28.35
C LEU A 18 -13.20 12.41 -29.44
N ALA A 19 -12.69 12.64 -30.66
CA ALA A 19 -12.79 11.67 -31.75
C ALA A 19 -12.00 10.38 -31.44
N LYS A 20 -10.79 10.50 -30.90
CA LYS A 20 -9.92 9.37 -30.54
C LYS A 20 -10.49 8.55 -29.36
N LEU A 21 -11.13 9.21 -28.40
CA LEU A 21 -11.80 8.56 -27.28
C LEU A 21 -13.24 8.13 -27.59
N GLY A 22 -13.82 8.55 -28.72
CA GLY A 22 -15.19 8.22 -29.10
C GLY A 22 -16.22 8.63 -28.04
N THR A 23 -16.04 9.82 -27.44
CA THR A 23 -16.88 10.33 -26.35
C THR A 23 -17.65 11.56 -26.83
N ASP A 24 -18.95 11.66 -26.50
CA ASP A 24 -19.73 12.86 -26.76
C ASP A 24 -19.49 13.90 -25.63
N PRO A 25 -19.07 15.14 -25.95
CA PRO A 25 -18.85 16.17 -24.94
C PRO A 25 -20.12 16.65 -24.22
N LYS A 26 -21.32 16.38 -24.74
CA LYS A 26 -22.60 16.80 -24.12
C LYS A 26 -23.25 15.70 -23.29
N THR A 27 -23.15 14.46 -23.73
CA THR A 27 -23.86 13.31 -23.13
C THR A 27 -22.93 12.29 -22.47
N GLY A 28 -21.62 12.42 -22.65
CA GLY A 28 -20.63 11.53 -22.05
C GLY A 28 -20.53 10.18 -22.76
N LEU A 29 -20.40 9.11 -21.98
CA LEU A 29 -20.27 7.74 -22.45
C LEU A 29 -21.55 6.96 -22.21
N ASN A 30 -21.90 6.08 -23.14
CA ASN A 30 -23.00 5.15 -22.94
C ASN A 30 -22.64 4.12 -21.85
N PRO A 31 -23.56 3.73 -20.95
CA PRO A 31 -23.32 2.67 -19.96
C PRO A 31 -22.72 1.37 -20.51
N THR A 32 -23.01 1.00 -21.76
CA THR A 32 -22.37 -0.17 -22.41
C THR A 32 -20.87 0.06 -22.66
N GLN A 33 -20.50 1.24 -23.16
CA GLN A 33 -19.12 1.65 -23.38
C GLN A 33 -18.36 1.78 -22.06
N VAL A 34 -19.02 2.18 -20.97
CA VAL A 34 -18.41 2.23 -19.64
C VAL A 34 -18.03 0.82 -19.17
N GLN A 35 -18.91 -0.17 -19.31
CA GLN A 35 -18.61 -1.55 -18.94
C GLN A 35 -17.47 -2.14 -19.77
N GLU A 36 -17.50 -1.96 -21.09
CA GLU A 36 -16.41 -2.42 -21.96
C GLU A 36 -15.06 -1.79 -21.58
N ARG A 37 -15.06 -0.50 -21.22
CA ARG A 37 -13.85 0.21 -20.79
C ARG A 37 -13.38 -0.22 -19.40
N LEU A 38 -14.29 -0.50 -18.47
CA LEU A 38 -13.93 -1.05 -17.16
C LEU A 38 -13.25 -2.42 -17.30
N ILE A 39 -13.72 -3.26 -18.23
CA ILE A 39 -13.09 -4.57 -18.52
C ILE A 39 -11.73 -4.37 -19.17
N LYS A 40 -11.62 -3.42 -20.11
CA LYS A 40 -10.40 -3.19 -20.90
C LYS A 40 -9.28 -2.48 -20.13
N TYR A 41 -9.64 -1.50 -19.30
CA TYR A 41 -8.69 -0.62 -18.62
C TYR A 41 -8.60 -0.87 -17.10
N GLY A 42 -9.56 -1.60 -16.53
CA GLY A 42 -9.65 -1.82 -15.10
C GLY A 42 -10.30 -0.64 -14.37
N ALA A 43 -10.57 -0.84 -13.07
CA ALA A 43 -11.05 0.22 -12.20
C ALA A 43 -9.94 1.27 -11.99
N ASN A 44 -10.33 2.54 -11.85
CA ASN A 44 -9.43 3.61 -11.45
C ASN A 44 -9.15 3.53 -9.94
N ALA A 45 -8.45 2.46 -9.53
CA ALA A 45 -8.04 2.20 -8.17
C ALA A 45 -6.55 1.84 -8.14
N LEU A 46 -5.84 2.34 -7.14
CA LEU A 46 -4.46 1.93 -6.91
C LEU A 46 -4.45 0.46 -6.45
N PRO A 47 -3.57 -0.38 -6.99
CA PRO A 47 -3.47 -1.77 -6.56
C PRO A 47 -3.10 -1.83 -5.07
N GLU A 48 -3.99 -2.38 -4.26
CA GLU A 48 -3.72 -2.67 -2.86
C GLU A 48 -3.02 -4.03 -2.77
N GLU A 49 -1.70 -4.00 -2.68
CA GLU A 49 -0.91 -5.16 -2.27
C GLU A 49 -1.20 -5.40 -0.78
N LYS A 50 -2.22 -6.21 -0.49
CA LYS A 50 -2.46 -6.74 0.85
C LYS A 50 -1.35 -7.73 1.18
N LYS A 51 -0.22 -7.23 1.70
CA LYS A 51 0.80 -8.10 2.28
C LYS A 51 0.16 -8.81 3.47
N SER A 52 0.21 -10.14 3.47
CA SER A 52 -0.29 -10.93 4.58
C SER A 52 0.49 -10.55 5.86
N ALA A 53 -0.21 -10.32 6.97
CA ALA A 53 0.40 -9.95 8.24
C ALA A 53 1.48 -10.96 8.67
N VAL A 54 1.28 -12.25 8.33
CA VAL A 54 2.25 -13.32 8.59
C VAL A 54 3.51 -13.16 7.74
N SER A 55 3.37 -12.80 6.46
CA SER A 55 4.52 -12.58 5.58
C SER A 55 5.35 -11.37 5.99
N VAL A 56 4.69 -10.32 6.49
CA VAL A 56 5.37 -9.12 7.01
C VAL A 56 6.06 -9.47 8.34
N LEU A 57 5.42 -10.25 9.20
CA LEU A 57 6.02 -10.75 10.45
C LEU A 57 7.32 -11.52 10.19
N PHE A 58 7.33 -12.48 9.26
CA PHE A 58 8.55 -13.23 8.91
C PHE A 58 9.63 -12.35 8.27
N ALA A 59 9.25 -11.29 7.55
CA ALA A 59 10.23 -10.34 7.01
C ALA A 59 10.96 -9.57 8.12
N TYR A 60 10.33 -9.30 9.26
CA TYR A 60 11.01 -8.69 10.41
C TYR A 60 12.06 -9.59 11.06
N PHE A 61 12.05 -10.91 10.85
CA PHE A 61 13.10 -11.82 11.33
C PHE A 61 14.28 -11.93 10.34
N TRP A 62 14.12 -11.46 9.10
CA TRP A 62 15.11 -11.62 8.04
C TRP A 62 15.94 -10.35 7.86
N GLY A 63 16.89 -10.11 8.77
CA GLY A 63 17.77 -8.95 8.68
C GLY A 63 18.94 -8.96 9.68
N PRO A 64 19.94 -8.09 9.48
CA PRO A 64 21.14 -8.04 10.33
C PRO A 64 20.85 -7.62 11.78
N ILE A 65 19.83 -6.77 12.00
CA ILE A 65 19.44 -6.33 13.35
C ILE A 65 18.75 -7.45 14.15
N PRO A 66 17.71 -8.14 13.62
CA PRO A 66 17.10 -9.30 14.28
C PRO A 66 18.10 -10.40 14.64
N TRP A 67 19.01 -10.76 13.71
CA TRP A 67 20.05 -11.74 13.98
C TRP A 67 20.97 -11.35 15.14
N MET A 68 21.27 -10.07 15.30
CA MET A 68 22.06 -9.59 16.43
C MET A 68 21.33 -9.77 17.77
N ILE A 69 20.01 -9.55 17.78
CA ILE A 69 19.18 -9.72 18.99
C ILE A 69 18.99 -11.21 19.32
N GLU A 70 18.76 -12.06 18.32
CA GLU A 70 18.69 -13.51 18.51
C GLU A 70 20.01 -14.08 19.07
N ALA A 71 21.15 -13.62 18.57
CA ALA A 71 22.46 -14.00 19.07
C ALA A 71 22.68 -13.55 20.53
N ALA A 72 22.25 -12.33 20.89
CA ALA A 72 22.31 -11.84 22.26
C ALA A 72 21.40 -12.64 23.22
N ALA A 73 20.20 -12.99 22.78
CA ALA A 73 19.28 -13.83 23.54
C ALA A 73 19.83 -15.25 23.76
N LEU A 74 20.45 -15.84 22.73
CA LEU A 74 21.10 -17.15 22.82
C LEU A 74 22.29 -17.12 23.80
N MET A 75 23.10 -16.06 23.76
CA MET A 75 24.21 -15.86 24.70
C MET A 75 23.72 -15.74 26.15
N ALA A 76 22.68 -14.94 26.41
CA ALA A 76 22.10 -14.80 27.75
C ALA A 76 21.56 -16.14 28.28
N LEU A 77 20.95 -16.95 27.41
CA LEU A 77 20.42 -18.26 27.75
C LEU A 77 21.53 -19.28 28.07
N ILE A 78 22.66 -19.23 27.37
CA ILE A 78 23.84 -20.06 27.66
C ILE A 78 24.50 -19.66 28.99
N VAL A 79 24.52 -18.37 29.31
CA VAL A 79 25.13 -17.84 30.55
C VAL A 79 24.26 -18.13 31.78
N GLY A 80 22.95 -18.36 31.62
CA GLY A 80 22.05 -18.70 32.72
C GLY A 80 21.77 -17.54 33.68
N ASP A 81 22.04 -16.30 33.24
CA ASP A 81 21.76 -15.09 34.01
C ASP A 81 20.31 -14.67 33.81
N TRP A 82 19.48 -15.04 34.80
CA TRP A 82 18.07 -14.70 34.82
C TRP A 82 17.82 -13.18 34.91
N GLY A 83 18.77 -12.40 35.43
CA GLY A 83 18.68 -10.94 35.49
C GLY A 83 18.73 -10.35 34.09
N ASP A 84 19.79 -10.64 33.35
CA ASP A 84 19.96 -10.15 31.98
C ASP A 84 18.85 -10.64 31.05
N LEU A 85 18.42 -11.89 31.20
CA LEU A 85 17.28 -12.44 30.45
C LEU A 85 16.00 -11.60 30.65
N THR A 86 15.67 -11.23 31.89
CA THR A 86 14.48 -10.42 32.17
C THR A 86 14.55 -9.02 31.58
N ILE A 87 15.73 -8.38 31.57
CA ILE A 87 15.94 -7.06 30.96
C ILE A 87 15.74 -7.14 29.44
N ILE A 88 16.38 -8.12 28.78
CA ILE A 88 16.29 -8.31 27.33
C ILE A 88 14.84 -8.61 26.92
N VAL A 89 14.15 -9.50 27.64
CA VAL A 89 12.74 -9.84 27.38
C VAL A 89 11.83 -8.62 27.56
N SER A 90 12.04 -7.83 28.61
CA SER A 90 11.26 -6.61 28.86
C SER A 90 11.47 -5.56 27.75
N LEU A 91 12.71 -5.39 27.30
CA LEU A 91 13.06 -4.49 26.19
C LEU A 91 12.40 -4.94 24.88
N LEU A 92 12.44 -6.25 24.58
CA LEU A 92 11.76 -6.84 23.42
C LEU A 92 10.25 -6.61 23.44
N LEU A 93 9.61 -6.85 24.59
CA LEU A 93 8.18 -6.60 24.80
C LEU A 93 7.85 -5.12 24.58
N PHE A 94 8.66 -4.21 25.12
CA PHE A 94 8.47 -2.78 24.95
C PHE A 94 8.61 -2.35 23.49
N ASN A 95 9.64 -2.81 22.78
CA ASN A 95 9.81 -2.55 21.36
C ASN A 95 8.65 -3.12 20.52
N ALA A 96 8.14 -4.30 20.84
CA ALA A 96 7.00 -4.88 20.15
C ALA A 96 5.71 -4.06 20.36
N VAL A 97 5.47 -3.58 21.59
CA VAL A 97 4.32 -2.71 21.90
C VAL A 97 4.43 -1.37 21.18
N LEU A 98 5.60 -0.73 21.21
CA LEU A 98 5.83 0.52 20.48
C LEU A 98 5.66 0.33 18.98
N GLY A 99 6.27 -0.71 18.40
CA GLY A 99 6.13 -1.01 16.98
C GLY A 99 4.69 -1.30 16.57
N PHE A 100 3.92 -2.01 17.40
CA PHE A 100 2.49 -2.23 17.17
C PHE A 100 1.71 -0.91 17.17
N TRP A 101 2.05 0.01 18.09
CA TRP A 101 1.39 1.30 18.17
C TRP A 101 1.74 2.21 16.99
N GLU A 102 3.00 2.22 16.56
CA GLU A 102 3.48 2.94 15.39
C GLU A 102 2.84 2.42 14.09
N GLU A 103 2.78 1.10 13.91
CA GLU A 103 2.16 0.47 12.74
C GLU A 103 0.66 0.79 12.67
N HIS A 104 -0.02 0.73 13.82
CA HIS A 104 -1.44 1.09 13.91
C HIS A 104 -1.67 2.56 13.55
N GLU A 105 -0.82 3.47 14.06
CA GLU A 105 -0.93 4.90 13.77
C GLU A 105 -0.61 5.21 12.30
N ALA A 106 0.41 4.58 11.73
CA ALA A 106 0.80 4.73 10.33
C ALA A 106 -0.28 4.21 9.37
N SER A 107 -0.86 3.03 9.67
CA SER A 107 -1.98 2.47 8.90
C SER A 107 -3.20 3.39 8.94
N ASN A 108 -3.52 3.94 10.12
CA ASN A 108 -4.69 4.81 10.30
C ASN A 108 -4.51 6.15 9.56
N ALA A 109 -3.30 6.71 9.56
CA ALA A 109 -2.98 7.92 8.80
C ALA A 109 -3.06 7.70 7.27
N LEU A 110 -2.59 6.54 6.80
CA LEU A 110 -2.69 6.15 5.38
C LEU A 110 -4.15 5.92 4.96
N ASP A 111 -4.94 5.25 5.79
CA ASP A 111 -6.36 5.03 5.50
C ASP A 111 -7.15 6.34 5.50
N ALA A 112 -6.88 7.23 6.45
CA ALA A 112 -7.48 8.57 6.47
C ALA A 112 -7.11 9.39 5.21
N LEU A 113 -5.85 9.31 4.77
CA LEU A 113 -5.40 9.96 3.53
C LEU A 113 -6.08 9.35 2.30
N LYS A 114 -6.16 8.01 2.21
CA LYS A 114 -6.88 7.32 1.13
C LYS A 114 -8.35 7.72 1.09
N ASN A 115 -9.00 7.79 2.24
CA ASN A 115 -10.41 8.15 2.32
C ASN A 115 -10.64 9.62 1.95
N SER A 116 -9.68 10.51 2.26
CA SER A 116 -9.67 11.90 1.81
C SER A 116 -9.43 12.02 0.30
N LEU A 117 -8.57 11.16 -0.27
CA LEU A 117 -8.25 11.12 -1.70
C LEU A 117 -9.29 10.38 -2.55
N ALA A 118 -10.14 9.55 -1.95
CA ALA A 118 -11.32 8.94 -2.56
C ALA A 118 -12.43 9.99 -2.79
N LEU A 119 -12.06 11.14 -3.37
CA LEU A 119 -12.99 12.13 -3.88
C LEU A 119 -13.84 11.45 -4.96
N LYS A 120 -15.13 11.32 -4.68
CA LYS A 120 -16.13 10.94 -5.67
C LYS A 120 -15.92 11.78 -6.93
N ALA A 121 -15.72 11.12 -8.06
CA ALA A 121 -15.62 11.80 -9.36
C ALA A 121 -17.02 12.13 -9.87
N ARG A 122 -17.24 13.37 -10.31
CA ARG A 122 -18.45 13.75 -11.05
C ARG A 122 -18.22 13.53 -12.53
N VAL A 123 -19.06 12.70 -13.15
CA VAL A 123 -19.11 12.45 -14.59
C VAL A 123 -20.46 12.88 -15.15
N LEU A 124 -20.54 13.08 -16.46
CA LEU A 124 -21.76 13.45 -17.21
C LEU A 124 -22.63 12.23 -17.48
#